data_AF-A0A2T7ND58-F1
#
_entry.id   AF-A0A2T7ND58-F1
#
_cell.length_a   1.000
_cell.length_b   1.000
_cell.length_c   1.000
_cell.angle_alpha   90.00
_cell.angle_beta   90.00
_cell.angle_gamma   90.00
#
_symmetry.space_group_name_H-M   'P 1'
#
loop_
_entity.id
_entity.type
_entity.pdbx_description
1 polymer ?
#
loop_
_entity_poly.entity_id
_entity_poly.type
_entity_poly.pdbx_seq_one_letter_code
_entity_poly.pdbx_strand_id
1 'polypeptide(L)'
;MRLSFTADWSQAMRSLWLFLLTLDIYCFDDGDPKNYLTYFKRATVYLALGKPRSALPDLNKVLELRPEFTAARVQRGNILLKQGNLKEALEDFQEAVRQEPANVEALEKSNLIYPLQQEIDNAKLLFRSGHYGEVIEILGRVVEYCPWASELREMRADSYIAVGELFKATGELRTTVKLIPDNTKGYLRLSLLHYQMGEEEDSLLQIRECLKLDPDHKECFAHYKKVKKLAKQLSLANEMRNNGQYEECVEKSQQILQTESNIDSYTLSDYQRANEIDPDSRRVREGLSKVQKLQKQAKKRDYYKILGVKRTARKKEILKAYRKLAVLWHPDKHEGDDKEKAQKMFMDIAAAKEVLTDPEMRKRYDMGEDPLDPEQQQGGGGPHGHPFFFQGFNPFGSGGGFNFKFNFN
;
A
#
# COMPACT_ATOMS: atom_id res chain seq x y z
N MET A 1 -38.34 40.03 3.88
CA MET A 1 -37.18 39.27 3.35
C MET A 1 -37.70 37.95 2.77
N ARG A 2 -37.81 37.85 1.45
CA ARG A 2 -38.00 36.58 0.73
C ARG A 2 -36.68 36.28 0.03
N LEU A 3 -36.01 35.20 0.42
CA LEU A 3 -34.84 34.68 -0.29
C LEU A 3 -35.35 33.85 -1.48
N SER A 4 -35.16 34.36 -2.70
CA SER A 4 -35.40 33.63 -3.93
C SER A 4 -34.18 32.78 -4.27
N PHE A 5 -34.25 31.48 -3.99
CA PHE A 5 -33.32 30.47 -4.48
C PHE A 5 -33.92 29.83 -5.73
N THR A 6 -33.75 30.46 -6.89
CA THR A 6 -33.98 29.81 -8.19
C THR A 6 -32.62 29.37 -8.72
N ALA A 7 -32.30 28.12 -8.46
CA ALA A 7 -31.05 27.50 -8.86
C ALA A 7 -30.98 27.29 -10.39
N ASP A 8 -29.77 27.51 -10.92
CA ASP A 8 -29.33 27.50 -12.31
C ASP A 8 -29.27 26.08 -12.93
N TRP A 9 -30.36 25.32 -12.81
CA TRP A 9 -30.42 23.94 -13.32
C TRP A 9 -30.59 23.86 -14.84
N SER A 10 -31.05 24.94 -15.47
CA SER A 10 -31.40 24.96 -16.90
C SER A 10 -30.18 24.99 -17.82
N GLN A 11 -29.08 25.62 -17.39
CA GLN A 11 -27.88 25.77 -18.21
C GLN A 11 -27.06 24.48 -18.19
N ALA A 12 -26.88 23.86 -17.02
CA ALA A 12 -26.23 22.57 -16.90
C ALA A 12 -26.97 21.45 -17.65
N MET A 13 -28.32 21.42 -17.59
CA MET A 13 -29.12 20.45 -18.35
C MET A 13 -29.09 20.73 -19.85
N ARG A 14 -29.08 21.99 -20.30
CA ARG A 14 -28.91 22.32 -21.73
C ARG A 14 -27.52 21.98 -22.24
N SER A 15 -26.48 22.21 -21.44
CA SER A 15 -25.12 21.80 -21.76
C SER A 15 -25.02 20.29 -21.85
N LEU A 16 -25.55 19.53 -20.88
CA LEU A 16 -25.64 18.06 -20.93
C LEU A 16 -26.48 17.55 -22.10
N TRP A 17 -27.59 18.21 -22.43
CA TRP A 17 -28.46 17.83 -23.53
C TRP A 17 -27.81 18.11 -24.90
N LEU A 18 -27.14 19.25 -25.07
CA LEU A 18 -26.28 19.54 -26.24
C LEU A 18 -25.08 18.58 -26.31
N PHE A 19 -24.54 18.14 -25.16
CA PHE A 19 -23.44 17.17 -25.07
C PHE A 19 -23.88 15.73 -25.43
N LEU A 20 -25.10 15.36 -25.07
CA LEU A 20 -25.71 14.09 -25.45
C LEU A 20 -26.15 14.12 -26.91
N LEU A 21 -26.67 15.25 -27.40
CA LEU A 21 -26.95 15.46 -28.83
C LEU A 21 -25.70 15.42 -29.70
N THR A 22 -24.55 15.95 -29.26
CA THR A 22 -23.30 15.79 -30.02
C THR A 22 -22.80 14.36 -30.01
N LEU A 23 -22.93 13.63 -28.90
CA LEU A 23 -22.70 12.20 -28.86
C LEU A 23 -23.60 11.45 -29.83
N ASP A 24 -24.90 11.73 -29.85
CA ASP A 24 -25.85 11.10 -30.77
C ASP A 24 -25.58 11.49 -32.22
N ILE A 25 -25.23 12.75 -32.54
CA ILE A 25 -24.91 13.20 -33.91
C ILE A 25 -23.61 12.56 -34.44
N TYR A 26 -22.60 12.33 -33.58
CA TYR A 26 -21.34 11.68 -33.99
C TYR A 26 -21.37 10.14 -33.86
N CYS A 27 -22.34 9.58 -33.13
CA CYS A 27 -22.62 8.15 -33.04
C CYS A 27 -23.71 7.68 -34.02
N PHE A 28 -24.53 8.57 -34.60
CA PHE A 28 -25.50 8.22 -35.63
C PHE A 28 -24.74 7.86 -36.91
N ASP A 29 -24.66 6.56 -37.11
CA ASP A 29 -23.96 5.84 -38.15
C ASP A 29 -24.61 6.14 -39.52
N ASP A 30 -24.20 7.22 -40.18
CA ASP A 30 -24.56 7.53 -41.59
C ASP A 30 -23.55 8.46 -42.29
N GLY A 31 -22.30 8.49 -41.81
CA GLY A 31 -21.21 9.26 -42.43
C GLY A 31 -20.14 8.36 -43.03
N ASP A 32 -19.71 8.63 -44.27
CA ASP A 32 -18.70 7.87 -45.03
C ASP A 32 -17.66 7.12 -44.15
N PRO A 33 -17.56 5.77 -44.23
CA PRO A 33 -16.62 4.97 -43.44
C PRO A 33 -15.14 5.31 -43.65
N LYS A 34 -14.85 6.17 -44.65
CA LYS A 34 -13.51 6.66 -45.00
C LYS A 34 -13.20 8.05 -44.42
N ASN A 35 -14.17 8.69 -43.76
CA ASN A 35 -13.98 10.03 -43.21
C ASN A 35 -13.24 9.97 -41.87
N TYR A 36 -11.91 10.14 -41.92
CA TYR A 36 -11.05 10.18 -40.72
C TYR A 36 -11.48 11.25 -39.70
N LEU A 37 -12.09 12.37 -40.13
CA LEU A 37 -12.51 13.44 -39.21
C LEU A 37 -13.62 13.00 -38.27
N THR A 38 -14.51 12.10 -38.70
CA THR A 38 -15.58 11.57 -37.84
C THR A 38 -14.98 10.78 -36.68
N TYR A 39 -14.05 9.87 -36.97
CA TYR A 39 -13.31 9.11 -35.96
C TYR A 39 -12.51 10.03 -35.03
N PHE A 40 -11.83 11.03 -35.58
CA PHE A 40 -11.05 11.97 -34.76
C PHE A 40 -11.94 12.77 -33.80
N LYS A 41 -13.07 13.31 -34.29
CA LYS A 41 -14.02 14.04 -33.45
C LYS A 41 -14.58 13.14 -32.34
N ARG A 42 -14.98 11.91 -32.66
CA ARG A 42 -15.45 10.94 -31.67
C ARG A 42 -14.38 10.61 -30.62
N ALA A 43 -13.13 10.41 -31.05
CA ALA A 43 -12.01 10.22 -30.14
C ALA A 43 -11.83 11.43 -29.19
N THR A 44 -11.89 12.66 -29.69
CA THR A 44 -11.76 13.85 -28.85
C THR A 44 -12.90 13.99 -27.84
N VAL A 45 -14.13 13.59 -28.21
CA VAL A 45 -15.26 13.53 -27.27
C VAL A 45 -15.01 12.47 -26.20
N TYR A 46 -14.52 11.27 -26.56
CA TYR A 46 -14.15 10.26 -25.56
C TYR A 46 -13.04 10.74 -24.63
N LEU A 47 -12.06 11.49 -25.12
CA LEU A 47 -11.00 12.07 -24.30
C LEU A 47 -11.54 13.15 -23.34
N ALA A 48 -12.44 14.02 -23.82
CA ALA A 48 -13.11 15.02 -22.98
C ALA A 48 -13.96 14.36 -21.88
N LEU A 49 -14.53 13.18 -22.16
CA LEU A 49 -15.28 12.36 -21.20
C LEU A 49 -14.37 11.55 -20.24
N GLY A 50 -13.05 11.63 -20.36
CA GLY A 50 -12.13 10.85 -19.55
C GLY A 50 -12.14 9.35 -19.88
N LYS A 51 -12.53 8.97 -21.10
CA LYS A 51 -12.59 7.59 -21.60
C LYS A 51 -11.50 7.30 -22.64
N PRO A 52 -10.20 7.31 -22.26
CA PRO A 52 -9.08 7.15 -23.19
C PRO A 52 -9.08 5.79 -23.90
N ARG A 53 -9.61 4.73 -23.26
CA ARG A 53 -9.71 3.40 -23.86
C ARG A 53 -10.64 3.35 -25.06
N SER A 54 -11.75 4.07 -25.00
CA SER A 54 -12.70 4.16 -26.10
C SER A 54 -12.15 5.03 -27.23
N ALA A 55 -11.27 5.99 -26.92
CA ALA A 55 -10.65 6.87 -27.90
C ALA A 55 -9.54 6.19 -28.74
N LEU A 56 -8.80 5.23 -28.16
CA LEU A 56 -7.66 4.60 -28.84
C LEU A 56 -8.02 3.91 -30.17
N PRO A 57 -9.08 3.09 -30.27
CA PRO A 57 -9.48 2.48 -31.55
C PRO A 57 -9.78 3.52 -32.63
N ASP A 58 -10.42 4.62 -32.25
CA ASP A 58 -10.76 5.70 -33.18
C ASP A 58 -9.51 6.44 -33.65
N LEU A 59 -8.56 6.74 -32.75
CA LEU A 59 -7.28 7.35 -33.13
C LEU A 59 -6.45 6.44 -34.03
N ASN A 60 -6.44 5.13 -33.77
CA ASN A 60 -5.82 4.16 -34.66
C ASN A 60 -6.47 4.19 -36.04
N LYS A 61 -7.81 4.23 -36.11
CA LYS A 61 -8.52 4.31 -37.39
C LYS A 61 -8.21 5.59 -38.16
N VAL A 62 -8.06 6.72 -37.46
CA VAL A 62 -7.64 7.98 -38.06
C VAL A 62 -6.26 7.83 -38.72
N LEU A 63 -5.31 7.23 -38.02
CA LEU A 63 -3.93 7.07 -38.51
C LEU A 63 -3.81 6.00 -39.60
N GLU A 64 -4.69 5.01 -39.63
CA GLU A 64 -4.84 4.08 -40.77
C GLU A 64 -5.31 4.81 -42.04
N LEU A 65 -6.27 5.73 -41.91
CA LEU A 65 -6.84 6.47 -43.04
C LEU A 65 -5.95 7.65 -43.47
N ARG A 66 -5.28 8.31 -42.52
CA ARG A 66 -4.40 9.47 -42.72
C ARG A 66 -3.17 9.37 -41.80
N PRO A 67 -2.10 8.68 -42.25
CA PRO A 67 -0.87 8.53 -41.47
C PRO A 67 -0.14 9.83 -41.15
N GLU A 68 -0.36 10.89 -41.92
CA GLU A 68 0.28 12.22 -41.72
C GLU A 68 -0.47 13.10 -40.72
N PHE A 69 -1.60 12.65 -40.18
CA PHE A 69 -2.43 13.48 -39.32
C PHE A 69 -1.83 13.59 -37.89
N THR A 70 -0.95 14.58 -37.72
CA THR A 70 -0.15 14.83 -36.51
C THR A 70 -1.00 14.92 -35.24
N ALA A 71 -2.14 15.59 -35.29
CA ALA A 71 -3.00 15.78 -34.12
C ALA A 71 -3.48 14.45 -33.51
N ALA A 72 -3.90 13.48 -34.32
CA ALA A 72 -4.27 12.16 -33.80
C ALA A 72 -3.07 11.39 -33.26
N ARG A 73 -1.90 11.54 -33.89
CA ARG A 73 -0.67 10.90 -33.43
C ARG A 73 -0.23 11.43 -32.06
N VAL A 74 -0.25 12.75 -31.86
CA VAL A 74 0.04 13.38 -30.55
C VAL A 74 -0.97 12.92 -29.50
N GLN A 75 -2.27 12.87 -29.81
CA GLN A 75 -3.28 12.37 -28.87
C GLN A 75 -3.08 10.89 -28.53
N ARG A 76 -2.71 10.05 -29.50
CA ARG A 76 -2.40 8.63 -29.25
C ARG A 76 -1.15 8.48 -28.39
N GLY A 77 -0.06 9.16 -28.73
CA GLY A 77 1.17 9.20 -27.94
C GLY A 77 0.93 9.64 -26.49
N ASN A 78 0.04 10.61 -26.27
CA ASN A 78 -0.36 11.06 -24.93
C ASN A 78 -1.05 9.97 -24.11
N ILE A 79 -1.93 9.19 -24.74
CA ILE A 79 -2.62 8.08 -24.07
C ILE A 79 -1.61 6.96 -23.77
N LEU A 80 -0.75 6.62 -24.73
CA LEU A 80 0.27 5.59 -24.60
C LEU A 80 1.29 5.93 -23.50
N LEU A 81 1.74 7.19 -23.43
CA LEU A 81 2.60 7.69 -22.35
C LEU A 81 1.92 7.50 -21.00
N LYS A 82 0.65 7.89 -20.86
CA LYS A 82 -0.11 7.70 -19.61
C LYS A 82 -0.29 6.23 -19.23
N GLN A 83 -0.40 5.34 -20.22
CA GLN A 83 -0.46 3.88 -20.03
C GLN A 83 0.89 3.26 -19.67
N GLY A 84 2.00 3.98 -19.86
CA GLY A 84 3.36 3.46 -19.68
C GLY A 84 3.93 2.75 -20.91
N ASN A 85 3.26 2.80 -22.05
CA ASN A 85 3.75 2.26 -23.33
C ASN A 85 4.77 3.24 -23.96
N LEU A 86 5.91 3.40 -23.30
CA LEU A 86 6.90 4.43 -23.62
C LEU A 86 7.49 4.30 -25.02
N LYS A 87 7.68 3.08 -25.52
CA LYS A 87 8.25 2.82 -26.85
C LYS A 87 7.33 3.32 -27.97
N GLU A 88 6.07 2.88 -27.93
CA GLU A 88 5.05 3.27 -28.92
C GLU A 88 4.75 4.77 -28.82
N ALA A 89 4.72 5.32 -27.60
CA ALA A 89 4.56 6.76 -27.39
C ALA A 89 5.72 7.56 -28.01
N LEU A 90 6.96 7.07 -27.89
CA LEU A 90 8.14 7.73 -28.46
C LEU A 90 8.08 7.76 -29.98
N GLU A 91 7.73 6.63 -30.60
CA GLU A 91 7.55 6.54 -32.05
C GLU A 91 6.50 7.54 -32.54
N ASP A 92 5.37 7.64 -31.83
CA ASP A 92 4.32 8.60 -32.15
C ASP A 92 4.78 10.06 -32.01
N PHE A 93 5.49 10.42 -30.93
CA PHE A 93 5.97 11.79 -30.78
C PHE A 93 7.07 12.13 -31.77
N GLN A 94 8.00 11.21 -32.05
CA GLN A 94 9.07 11.45 -33.02
C GLN A 94 8.53 11.62 -34.44
N GLU A 95 7.56 10.81 -34.84
CA GLU A 95 6.92 10.97 -36.14
C GLU A 95 6.09 12.25 -36.19
N ALA A 96 5.43 12.65 -35.10
CA ALA A 96 4.74 13.94 -35.02
C ALA A 96 5.71 15.13 -35.19
N VAL A 97 6.89 15.09 -34.56
CA VAL A 97 7.94 16.10 -34.71
C VAL A 97 8.52 16.11 -36.12
N ARG A 98 8.64 14.94 -36.77
CA ARG A 98 9.10 14.85 -38.17
C ARG A 98 8.15 15.57 -39.12
N GLN A 99 6.83 15.40 -38.93
CA GLN A 99 5.81 16.02 -39.76
C GLN A 99 5.64 17.52 -39.44
N GLU A 100 5.65 17.87 -38.15
CA GLU A 100 5.50 19.24 -37.67
C GLU A 100 6.63 19.58 -36.68
N PRO A 101 7.79 20.08 -37.16
CA PRO A 101 8.93 20.42 -36.29
C PRO A 101 8.63 21.52 -35.26
N ALA A 102 7.61 22.34 -35.49
CA ALA A 102 7.16 23.39 -34.58
C ALA A 102 6.23 22.88 -33.47
N ASN A 103 5.90 21.58 -33.45
CA ASN A 103 5.03 21.00 -32.44
C ASN A 103 5.79 20.83 -31.11
N VAL A 104 5.72 21.87 -30.27
CA VAL A 104 6.40 21.93 -28.96
C VAL A 104 5.99 20.78 -28.04
N GLU A 105 4.69 20.44 -27.99
CA GLU A 105 4.17 19.37 -27.14
C GLU A 105 4.80 18.00 -27.49
N ALA A 106 4.84 17.67 -28.78
CA ALA A 106 5.44 16.42 -29.25
C ALA A 106 6.95 16.39 -28.97
N LEU A 107 7.64 17.51 -29.18
CA LEU A 107 9.09 17.61 -28.92
C LEU A 107 9.40 17.41 -27.43
N GLU A 108 8.72 18.13 -26.54
CA GLU A 108 8.91 18.03 -25.09
C GLU A 108 8.66 16.59 -24.59
N LYS A 109 7.58 15.96 -25.05
CA LYS A 109 7.25 14.58 -24.65
C LYS A 109 8.22 13.56 -25.23
N SER A 110 8.71 13.74 -26.45
CA SER A 110 9.75 12.88 -27.02
C SER A 110 11.04 12.93 -26.20
N ASN A 111 11.45 14.11 -25.72
CA ASN A 111 12.63 14.31 -24.90
C ASN A 111 12.48 13.75 -23.47
N LEU A 112 11.25 13.75 -22.94
CA LEU A 112 10.92 13.21 -21.62
C LEU A 112 11.03 11.69 -21.53
N ILE A 113 10.73 10.97 -22.62
CA ILE A 113 10.56 9.51 -22.58
C ILE A 113 11.86 8.77 -22.21
N TYR A 114 13.00 9.18 -22.74
CA TYR A 114 14.26 8.47 -22.48
C TYR A 114 14.70 8.54 -21.00
N PRO A 115 14.73 9.72 -20.35
CA PRO A 115 14.92 9.82 -18.90
C PRO A 115 13.93 8.98 -18.10
N LEU A 116 12.65 9.01 -18.47
CA LEU A 116 11.60 8.27 -17.78
C LEU A 116 11.80 6.75 -17.89
N GLN A 117 12.20 6.26 -19.07
CA GLN A 117 12.53 4.86 -19.29
C GLN A 117 13.72 4.42 -18.42
N GLN A 118 14.75 5.26 -18.30
CA GLN A 118 15.90 5.00 -17.46
C GLN A 118 15.52 4.92 -15.97
N GLU A 119 14.64 5.80 -15.48
CA GLU A 119 14.11 5.72 -14.11
C GLU A 119 13.34 4.42 -13.87
N ILE A 120 12.48 4.01 -14.81
CA ILE A 120 11.73 2.75 -14.73
C ILE A 120 12.67 1.54 -14.69
N ASP A 121 13.71 1.51 -15.53
CA ASP A 121 14.66 0.41 -15.56
C ASP A 121 15.51 0.35 -14.29
N ASN A 122 15.88 1.50 -13.73
CA ASN A 122 16.51 1.59 -12.41
C ASN A 122 15.58 1.06 -11.30
N ALA A 123 14.30 1.48 -11.28
CA ALA A 123 13.31 0.98 -10.32
C ALA A 123 13.17 -0.55 -10.40
N LYS A 124 13.12 -1.12 -11.61
CA LYS A 124 13.09 -2.58 -11.83
C LYS A 124 14.32 -3.28 -11.26
N LEU A 125 15.51 -2.69 -11.41
CA LEU A 125 16.76 -3.24 -10.87
C LEU A 125 16.78 -3.21 -9.33
N LEU A 126 16.38 -2.09 -8.74
CA LEU A 126 16.29 -1.91 -7.29
C LEU A 126 15.26 -2.85 -6.67
N PHE A 127 14.12 -3.04 -7.35
CA PHE A 127 13.07 -3.98 -6.93
C PHE A 127 13.61 -5.41 -6.85
N ARG A 128 14.33 -5.87 -7.87
CA ARG A 128 14.99 -7.19 -7.85
C ARG A 128 16.05 -7.31 -6.76
N SER A 129 16.68 -6.20 -6.41
CA SER A 129 17.71 -6.12 -5.38
C SER A 129 17.13 -6.00 -3.95
N GLY A 130 15.80 -5.89 -3.81
CA GLY A 130 15.09 -5.76 -2.53
C GLY A 130 15.12 -4.36 -1.90
N HIS A 131 15.52 -3.33 -2.64
CA HIS A 131 15.58 -1.94 -2.14
C HIS A 131 14.23 -1.25 -2.33
N TYR A 132 13.19 -1.73 -1.63
CA TYR A 132 11.80 -1.32 -1.86
C TYR A 132 11.52 0.16 -1.55
N GLY A 133 12.25 0.78 -0.61
CA GLY A 133 12.10 2.20 -0.29
C GLY A 133 12.43 3.11 -1.48
N GLU A 134 13.58 2.89 -2.12
CA GLU A 134 14.01 3.66 -3.30
C GLU A 134 13.06 3.44 -4.50
N VAL A 135 12.54 2.21 -4.65
CA VAL A 135 11.56 1.89 -5.69
C VAL A 135 10.28 2.73 -5.51
N ILE A 136 9.79 2.87 -4.28
CA ILE A 136 8.59 3.67 -3.98
C ILE A 136 8.78 5.13 -4.39
N GLU A 137 9.95 5.70 -4.13
CA GLU A 137 10.28 7.09 -4.45
C GLU A 137 10.38 7.32 -5.96
N ILE A 138 11.11 6.45 -6.66
CA ILE A 138 11.23 6.53 -8.12
C ILE A 138 9.86 6.34 -8.78
N LEU A 139 9.13 5.29 -8.41
CA LEU A 139 7.81 5.02 -8.99
C LEU A 139 6.78 6.10 -8.61
N GLY A 140 6.96 6.78 -7.47
CA GLY A 140 6.15 7.94 -7.10
C GLY A 140 6.21 9.04 -8.15
N ARG A 141 7.41 9.41 -8.61
CA ARG A 141 7.61 10.39 -9.69
C ARG A 141 7.13 9.87 -11.05
N VAL A 142 7.46 8.62 -11.37
CA VAL A 142 7.09 8.01 -12.67
C VAL A 142 5.57 7.97 -12.87
N VAL A 143 4.81 7.65 -11.82
CA VAL A 143 3.34 7.53 -11.89
C VAL A 143 2.65 8.88 -12.12
N GLU A 144 3.30 10.01 -11.85
CA GLU A 144 2.77 11.33 -12.22
C GLU A 144 2.68 11.50 -13.74
N TYR A 145 3.65 10.95 -14.48
CA TYR A 145 3.66 10.92 -15.95
C TYR A 145 2.86 9.75 -16.53
N CYS A 146 2.92 8.59 -15.86
CA CYS A 146 2.29 7.34 -16.29
C CYS A 146 1.20 6.86 -15.33
N PRO A 147 0.10 7.61 -15.11
CA PRO A 147 -0.89 7.29 -14.09
C PRO A 147 -1.70 6.03 -14.37
N TRP A 148 -1.73 5.53 -15.61
CA TRP A 148 -2.49 4.35 -16.02
C TRP A 148 -1.61 3.11 -16.25
N ALA A 149 -0.32 3.18 -15.92
CA ALA A 149 0.59 2.05 -15.96
C ALA A 149 0.30 1.08 -14.79
N SER A 150 -0.55 0.08 -15.04
CA SER A 150 -0.97 -0.88 -14.02
C SER A 150 0.22 -1.68 -13.47
N GLU A 151 1.15 -2.10 -14.33
CA GLU A 151 2.34 -2.86 -13.90
C GLU A 151 3.22 -2.09 -12.93
N LEU A 152 3.45 -0.80 -13.18
CA LEU A 152 4.27 0.05 -12.32
C LEU A 152 3.58 0.30 -10.97
N ARG A 153 2.26 0.48 -10.98
CA ARG A 153 1.47 0.60 -9.74
C ARG A 153 1.47 -0.68 -8.94
N GLU A 154 1.36 -1.84 -9.58
CA GLU A 154 1.47 -3.13 -8.89
C GLU A 154 2.86 -3.31 -8.27
N MET A 155 3.95 -2.96 -8.98
CA MET A 155 5.31 -3.01 -8.43
C MET A 155 5.49 -2.08 -7.22
N ARG A 156 4.89 -0.89 -7.27
CA ARG A 156 4.88 0.05 -6.14
C ARG A 156 4.07 -0.49 -4.97
N ALA A 157 2.91 -1.09 -5.22
CA ALA A 157 2.10 -1.76 -4.20
C ALA A 157 2.88 -2.91 -3.53
N ASP A 158 3.59 -3.72 -4.31
CA ASP A 158 4.43 -4.82 -3.81
C ASP A 158 5.56 -4.30 -2.92
N SER A 159 6.15 -3.17 -3.32
CA SER A 159 7.17 -2.49 -2.53
C SER A 159 6.60 -1.98 -1.20
N TYR A 160 5.40 -1.40 -1.19
CA TYR A 160 4.72 -1.00 0.05
C TYR A 160 4.40 -2.19 0.96
N ILE A 161 3.93 -3.30 0.40
CA ILE A 161 3.67 -4.54 1.16
C ILE A 161 4.97 -5.05 1.79
N ALA A 162 6.07 -5.03 1.06
CA ALA A 162 7.37 -5.48 1.55
C ALA A 162 7.92 -4.59 2.69
N VAL A 163 7.64 -3.29 2.65
CA VAL A 163 7.98 -2.34 3.73
C VAL A 163 7.03 -2.45 4.92
N GLY A 164 5.81 -2.97 4.72
CA GLY A 164 4.77 -3.10 5.75
C GLY A 164 3.72 -1.99 5.74
N GLU A 165 3.75 -1.12 4.73
CA GLU A 165 2.82 0.00 4.54
C GLU A 165 1.56 -0.45 3.80
N LEU A 166 0.76 -1.33 4.43
CA LEU A 166 -0.38 -2.00 3.78
C LEU A 166 -1.45 -1.03 3.26
N PHE A 167 -1.70 0.07 3.97
CA PHE A 167 -2.69 1.08 3.58
C PHE A 167 -2.33 1.79 2.26
N LYS A 168 -1.04 2.08 2.05
CA LYS A 168 -0.56 2.69 0.79
C LYS A 168 -0.66 1.69 -0.36
N ALA A 169 -0.38 0.41 -0.09
CA ALA A 169 -0.52 -0.66 -1.07
C ALA A 169 -1.98 -0.85 -1.54
N THR A 170 -2.97 -0.82 -0.65
CA THR A 170 -4.38 -0.93 -1.04
C THR A 170 -4.84 0.26 -1.90
N GLY A 171 -4.32 1.46 -1.64
CA GLY A 171 -4.56 2.64 -2.49
C GLY A 171 -4.10 2.45 -3.94
N GLU A 172 -2.89 1.94 -4.13
CA GLU A 172 -2.35 1.62 -5.47
C GLU A 172 -3.19 0.52 -6.14
N LEU A 173 -3.45 -0.59 -5.45
CA LEU A 173 -4.21 -1.72 -6.00
C LEU A 173 -5.65 -1.35 -6.35
N ARG A 174 -6.31 -0.49 -5.57
CA ARG A 174 -7.64 0.04 -5.88
C ARG A 174 -7.68 0.77 -7.22
N THR A 175 -6.58 1.42 -7.60
CA THR A 175 -6.44 2.03 -8.91
C THR A 175 -6.26 0.96 -9.98
N THR A 176 -5.42 -0.05 -9.73
CA THR A 176 -5.15 -1.12 -10.70
C THR A 176 -6.37 -1.97 -11.07
N VAL A 177 -7.26 -2.28 -10.12
CA VAL A 177 -8.48 -3.06 -10.40
C VAL A 177 -9.49 -2.30 -11.26
N LYS A 178 -9.50 -0.96 -11.18
CA LYS A 178 -10.32 -0.10 -12.05
C LYS A 178 -9.70 0.07 -13.43
N LEU A 179 -8.37 0.02 -13.49
CA LEU A 179 -7.66 -0.01 -14.74
C LEU A 179 -7.92 -1.37 -15.39
N ILE A 180 -7.33 -2.48 -14.97
CA ILE A 180 -7.41 -3.72 -15.75
C ILE A 180 -8.87 -4.26 -15.82
N PRO A 181 -9.46 -4.44 -17.02
CA PRO A 181 -10.75 -5.12 -17.14
C PRO A 181 -10.59 -6.61 -16.75
N ASP A 182 -11.62 -7.20 -16.17
CA ASP A 182 -11.63 -8.62 -15.75
C ASP A 182 -10.45 -9.00 -14.83
N ASN A 183 -10.08 -8.10 -13.92
CA ASN A 183 -8.94 -8.28 -13.02
C ASN A 183 -9.27 -9.12 -11.76
N THR A 184 -9.63 -10.39 -11.96
CA THR A 184 -9.93 -11.34 -10.88
C THR A 184 -8.79 -11.41 -9.84
N LYS A 185 -7.53 -11.45 -10.31
CA LYS A 185 -6.34 -11.49 -9.46
C LYS A 185 -6.20 -10.22 -8.61
N GLY A 186 -6.43 -9.04 -9.19
CA GLY A 186 -6.34 -7.78 -8.47
C GLY A 186 -7.37 -7.66 -7.35
N TYR A 187 -8.61 -8.08 -7.59
CA TYR A 187 -9.65 -8.11 -6.56
C TYR A 187 -9.33 -9.09 -5.42
N LEU A 188 -8.82 -10.28 -5.75
CA LEU A 188 -8.35 -11.23 -4.74
C LEU A 188 -7.22 -10.64 -3.89
N ARG A 189 -6.20 -10.04 -4.51
CA ARG A 189 -5.08 -9.40 -3.81
C ARG A 189 -5.54 -8.27 -2.90
N LEU A 190 -6.43 -7.42 -3.38
CA LEU A 190 -6.98 -6.31 -2.59
C LEU A 190 -7.80 -6.83 -1.40
N SER A 191 -8.63 -7.86 -1.62
CA SER A 191 -9.39 -8.52 -0.55
C SER A 191 -8.49 -9.12 0.53
N LEU A 192 -7.39 -9.79 0.14
CA LEU A 192 -6.41 -10.36 1.06
C LEU A 192 -5.71 -9.29 1.90
N LEU A 193 -5.39 -8.12 1.34
CA LEU A 193 -4.78 -7.03 2.09
C LEU A 193 -5.75 -6.41 3.10
N HIS A 194 -7.00 -6.15 2.70
CA HIS A 194 -8.04 -5.70 3.64
C HIS A 194 -8.24 -6.71 4.77
N TYR A 195 -8.25 -8.00 4.44
CA TYR A 195 -8.30 -9.06 5.43
C TYR A 195 -7.13 -9.02 6.42
N GLN A 196 -5.91 -8.82 5.92
CA GLN A 196 -4.71 -8.70 6.75
C GLN A 196 -4.73 -7.47 7.66
N MET A 197 -5.34 -6.37 7.21
CA MET A 197 -5.51 -5.15 8.00
C MET A 197 -6.66 -5.24 9.03
N GLY A 198 -7.47 -6.31 8.98
CA GLY A 198 -8.65 -6.46 9.83
C GLY A 198 -9.85 -5.64 9.36
N GLU A 199 -9.91 -5.30 8.07
CA GLU A 199 -11.03 -4.62 7.42
C GLU A 199 -11.89 -5.66 6.70
N GLU A 200 -12.63 -6.48 7.46
CA GLU A 200 -13.37 -7.63 6.91
C GLU A 200 -14.52 -7.24 5.99
N GLU A 201 -15.18 -6.10 6.23
CA GLU A 201 -16.30 -5.63 5.40
C GLU A 201 -15.82 -5.27 4.00
N ASP A 202 -14.73 -4.50 3.92
CA ASP A 202 -14.09 -4.14 2.66
C ASP A 202 -13.52 -5.37 1.95
N SER A 203 -12.88 -6.28 2.71
CA SER A 203 -12.42 -7.56 2.16
C SER A 203 -13.56 -8.37 1.54
N LEU A 204 -14.72 -8.41 2.19
CA LEU A 204 -15.91 -9.12 1.72
C LEU A 204 -16.52 -8.45 0.49
N LEU A 205 -16.43 -7.13 0.36
CA LEU A 205 -16.85 -6.40 -0.83
C LEU A 205 -15.96 -6.77 -2.02
N GLN A 206 -14.64 -6.67 -1.86
CA GLN A 206 -13.69 -6.94 -2.96
C GLN A 206 -13.75 -8.39 -3.43
N ILE A 207 -13.92 -9.36 -2.53
CA ILE A 207 -14.00 -10.77 -2.92
C ILE A 207 -15.31 -11.12 -3.65
N ARG A 208 -16.40 -10.39 -3.39
CA ARG A 208 -17.64 -10.54 -4.15
C ARG A 208 -17.48 -10.03 -5.58
N GLU A 209 -16.76 -8.93 -5.77
CA GLU A 209 -16.42 -8.46 -7.11
C GLU A 209 -15.51 -9.46 -7.84
N CYS A 210 -14.55 -10.12 -7.15
CA CYS A 210 -13.80 -11.24 -7.73
C CYS A 210 -14.74 -12.34 -8.26
N LEU A 211 -15.66 -12.83 -7.42
CA LEU A 211 -16.58 -13.92 -7.78
C LEU A 211 -17.66 -13.52 -8.78
N LYS A 212 -17.92 -12.21 -8.95
CA LYS A 212 -18.80 -11.70 -9.99
C LYS A 212 -18.15 -11.79 -11.38
N LEU A 213 -16.83 -11.62 -11.45
CA LEU A 213 -16.05 -11.81 -12.68
C LEU A 213 -15.87 -13.29 -12.99
N ASP A 214 -15.54 -14.10 -11.98
CA ASP A 214 -15.33 -15.54 -12.11
C ASP A 214 -15.97 -16.31 -10.93
N PRO A 215 -17.21 -16.83 -11.10
CA PRO A 215 -17.91 -17.58 -10.06
C PRO A 215 -17.23 -18.88 -9.64
N ASP A 216 -16.42 -19.48 -10.53
CA ASP A 216 -15.79 -20.79 -10.32
C ASP A 216 -14.35 -20.68 -9.79
N HIS A 217 -13.89 -19.45 -9.52
CA HIS A 217 -12.53 -19.20 -9.03
C HIS A 217 -12.31 -19.81 -7.63
N LYS A 218 -11.57 -20.92 -7.59
CA LYS A 218 -11.34 -21.73 -6.38
C LYS A 218 -10.77 -20.92 -5.20
N GLU A 219 -9.75 -20.09 -5.45
CA GLU A 219 -9.10 -19.32 -4.36
C GLU A 219 -10.02 -18.22 -3.82
N CYS A 220 -10.68 -17.44 -4.69
CA CYS A 220 -11.66 -16.44 -4.28
C CYS A 220 -12.82 -17.05 -3.51
N PHE A 221 -13.33 -18.21 -3.91
CA PHE A 221 -14.43 -18.86 -3.20
C PHE A 221 -13.99 -19.39 -1.83
N ALA A 222 -12.78 -19.96 -1.72
CA ALA A 222 -12.21 -20.38 -0.46
C ALA A 222 -12.01 -19.19 0.50
N HIS A 223 -11.49 -18.06 -0.01
CA HIS A 223 -11.31 -16.85 0.77
C HIS A 223 -12.66 -16.25 1.19
N TYR A 224 -13.63 -16.14 0.27
CA TYR A 224 -14.99 -15.67 0.54
C TYR A 224 -15.65 -16.42 1.70
N LYS A 225 -15.53 -17.75 1.77
CA LYS A 225 -16.09 -18.54 2.88
C LYS A 225 -15.50 -18.14 4.23
N LYS A 226 -14.18 -17.92 4.28
CA LYS A 226 -13.47 -17.49 5.49
C LYS A 226 -13.93 -16.09 5.91
N VAL A 227 -13.83 -15.12 5.01
CA VAL A 227 -14.20 -13.71 5.27
C VAL A 227 -15.67 -13.59 5.64
N LYS A 228 -16.58 -14.29 4.95
CA LYS A 228 -18.01 -14.28 5.25
C LYS A 228 -18.30 -14.83 6.65
N LYS A 229 -17.64 -15.91 7.06
CA LYS A 229 -17.80 -16.47 8.41
C LYS A 229 -17.32 -15.47 9.46
N LEU A 230 -16.15 -14.89 9.25
CA LEU A 230 -15.56 -13.89 10.14
C LEU A 230 -16.46 -12.65 10.26
N ALA A 231 -16.87 -12.05 9.13
CA ALA A 231 -17.73 -10.88 9.10
C ALA A 231 -19.06 -11.11 9.82
N LYS A 232 -19.66 -12.31 9.68
CA LYS A 232 -20.88 -12.69 10.42
C LYS A 232 -20.62 -12.79 11.93
N GLN A 233 -19.47 -13.33 12.34
CA GLN A 233 -19.13 -13.42 13.76
C GLN A 233 -18.91 -12.03 14.37
N LEU A 234 -18.23 -11.15 13.65
CA LEU A 234 -17.98 -9.77 14.07
C LEU A 234 -19.27 -8.93 14.11
N SER A 235 -20.17 -9.08 13.12
CA SER A 235 -21.45 -8.39 13.13
C SER A 235 -22.31 -8.79 14.34
N LEU A 236 -22.35 -10.09 14.68
CA LEU A 236 -23.07 -10.58 15.85
C LEU A 236 -22.45 -10.09 17.16
N ALA A 237 -21.11 -10.09 17.27
CA ALA A 237 -20.42 -9.55 18.44
C ALA A 237 -20.73 -8.06 18.62
N ASN A 238 -20.73 -7.28 17.54
CA ASN A 238 -21.10 -5.86 17.56
C ASN A 238 -22.56 -5.64 17.99
N GLU A 239 -23.49 -6.48 17.54
CA GLU A 239 -24.90 -6.42 17.94
C GLU A 239 -25.08 -6.74 19.43
N MET A 240 -24.44 -7.80 19.93
CA MET A 240 -24.44 -8.16 21.37
C MET A 240 -23.84 -7.04 22.22
N ARG A 241 -22.76 -6.40 21.74
CA ARG A 241 -22.16 -5.25 22.39
C ARG A 241 -23.13 -4.08 22.50
N ASN A 242 -23.87 -3.79 21.43
CA ASN A 242 -24.87 -2.72 21.42
C ASN A 242 -26.07 -3.03 22.32
N ASN A 243 -26.43 -4.32 22.46
CA ASN A 243 -27.52 -4.78 23.32
C ASN A 243 -27.10 -4.96 24.80
N GLY A 244 -25.82 -4.75 25.13
CA GLY A 244 -25.30 -4.92 26.49
C GLY A 244 -25.16 -6.38 26.95
N GLN A 245 -25.17 -7.34 26.02
CA GLN A 245 -25.00 -8.78 26.29
C GLN A 245 -23.50 -9.15 26.32
N TYR A 246 -22.78 -8.65 27.32
CA TYR A 246 -21.32 -8.73 27.37
C TYR A 246 -20.78 -10.15 27.58
N GLU A 247 -21.50 -11.02 28.28
CA GLU A 247 -21.08 -12.41 28.48
C GLU A 247 -21.10 -13.20 27.16
N GLU A 248 -22.20 -13.10 26.40
CA GLU A 248 -22.34 -13.69 25.07
C GLU A 248 -21.32 -13.09 24.08
N CYS A 249 -21.07 -11.78 24.17
CA CYS A 249 -20.06 -11.08 23.38
C CYS A 249 -18.67 -11.69 23.62
N VAL A 250 -18.29 -11.91 24.89
CA VAL A 250 -17.01 -12.54 25.25
C VAL A 250 -16.90 -13.95 24.67
N GLU A 251 -17.97 -14.76 24.69
CA GLU A 251 -17.95 -16.08 24.07
C GLU A 251 -17.69 -16.02 22.56
N LYS A 252 -18.32 -15.05 21.87
CA LYS A 252 -18.12 -14.84 20.44
C LYS A 252 -16.71 -14.38 20.14
N SER A 253 -16.17 -13.44 20.94
CA SER A 253 -14.79 -12.97 20.80
C SER A 253 -13.76 -14.10 21.07
N GLN A 254 -14.06 -15.07 21.94
CA GLN A 254 -13.27 -16.31 22.09
C GLN A 254 -13.27 -17.17 20.82
N GLN A 255 -14.45 -17.36 20.20
CA GLN A 255 -14.58 -18.14 18.97
C GLN A 255 -13.85 -17.48 17.79
N ILE A 256 -13.88 -16.14 17.73
CA ILE A 256 -13.15 -15.36 16.73
C ILE A 256 -11.64 -15.57 16.91
N LEU A 257 -11.11 -15.44 18.14
CA LEU A 257 -9.69 -15.68 18.43
C LEU A 257 -9.20 -17.09 18.12
N GLN A 258 -10.06 -18.10 18.26
CA GLN A 258 -9.74 -19.47 17.86
C GLN A 258 -9.64 -19.64 16.34
N THR A 259 -10.42 -18.86 15.59
CA THR A 259 -10.46 -18.93 14.13
C THR A 259 -9.35 -18.07 13.52
N GLU A 260 -9.13 -16.88 14.06
CA GLU A 260 -8.22 -15.87 13.54
C GLU A 260 -7.40 -15.24 14.68
N SER A 261 -6.12 -15.62 14.75
CA SER A 261 -5.20 -15.18 15.80
C SER A 261 -4.60 -13.78 15.57
N ASN A 262 -4.96 -13.11 14.47
CA ASN A 262 -4.37 -11.83 14.04
C ASN A 262 -5.31 -10.63 14.25
N ILE A 263 -6.46 -10.84 14.91
CA ILE A 263 -7.51 -9.84 15.13
C ILE A 263 -7.47 -9.39 16.60
N ASP A 264 -6.38 -8.73 16.96
CA ASP A 264 -6.06 -8.36 18.35
C ASP A 264 -6.84 -7.13 18.85
N SER A 265 -7.29 -6.26 17.95
CA SER A 265 -7.89 -4.97 18.32
C SER A 265 -9.34 -5.08 18.80
N TYR A 266 -10.18 -5.80 18.06
CA TYR A 266 -11.62 -5.93 18.36
C TYR A 266 -11.84 -6.68 19.69
N THR A 267 -11.08 -7.76 19.88
CA THR A 267 -11.26 -8.66 21.02
C THR A 267 -10.80 -8.03 22.33
N LEU A 268 -9.75 -7.20 22.32
CA LEU A 268 -9.27 -6.51 23.53
C LEU A 268 -10.32 -5.54 24.10
N SER A 269 -10.93 -4.74 23.23
CA SER A 269 -11.97 -3.78 23.63
C SER A 269 -13.17 -4.48 24.30
N ASP A 270 -13.62 -5.60 23.71
CA ASP A 270 -14.73 -6.37 24.26
C ASP A 270 -14.41 -6.92 25.66
N TYR A 271 -13.22 -7.46 25.86
CA TYR A 271 -12.79 -7.96 27.18
C TYR A 271 -12.60 -6.86 28.21
N GLN A 272 -12.08 -5.69 27.81
CA GLN A 272 -11.94 -4.54 28.70
C GLN A 272 -13.31 -4.08 29.19
N ARG A 273 -14.27 -3.93 28.27
CA ARG A 273 -15.64 -3.50 28.60
C ARG A 273 -16.37 -4.53 29.47
N ALA A 274 -16.22 -5.81 29.18
CA ALA A 274 -16.78 -6.87 30.01
C ALA A 274 -16.20 -6.86 31.43
N ASN A 275 -14.90 -6.55 31.59
CA ASN A 275 -14.23 -6.51 32.89
C ASN A 275 -14.62 -5.29 33.73
N GLU A 276 -15.04 -4.18 33.10
CA GLU A 276 -15.59 -3.02 33.80
C GLU A 276 -16.95 -3.32 34.44
N ILE A 277 -17.73 -4.21 33.82
CA ILE A 277 -19.10 -4.53 34.22
C ILE A 277 -19.15 -5.68 35.22
N ASP A 278 -18.36 -6.72 34.99
CA ASP A 278 -18.20 -7.85 35.90
C ASP A 278 -16.70 -8.14 36.15
N PRO A 279 -16.08 -7.41 37.09
CA PRO A 279 -14.68 -7.60 37.45
C PRO A 279 -14.40 -8.96 38.11
N ASP A 280 -15.42 -9.57 38.71
CA ASP A 280 -15.28 -10.82 39.46
C ASP A 280 -15.31 -12.04 38.55
N SER A 281 -15.86 -11.92 37.33
CA SER A 281 -15.85 -12.99 36.34
C SER A 281 -14.45 -13.50 36.04
N ARG A 282 -14.19 -14.71 36.50
CA ARG A 282 -12.94 -15.44 36.24
C ARG A 282 -12.70 -15.60 34.73
N ARG A 283 -13.76 -15.85 33.96
CA ARG A 283 -13.70 -16.04 32.51
C ARG A 283 -13.25 -14.78 31.78
N VAL A 284 -13.76 -13.61 32.18
CA VAL A 284 -13.39 -12.32 31.61
C VAL A 284 -11.94 -11.99 31.92
N ARG A 285 -11.50 -12.18 33.17
CA ARG A 285 -10.10 -11.95 33.59
C ARG A 285 -9.11 -12.85 32.86
N GLU A 286 -9.41 -14.15 32.76
CA GLU A 286 -8.56 -15.11 32.02
C GLU A 286 -8.49 -14.77 30.53
N GLY A 287 -9.62 -14.41 29.92
CA GLY A 287 -9.68 -13.99 28.52
C GLY A 287 -8.94 -12.68 28.24
N LEU A 288 -9.10 -11.67 29.09
CA LEU A 288 -8.39 -10.40 29.00
C LEU A 288 -6.88 -10.61 29.12
N SER A 289 -6.42 -11.41 30.09
CA SER A 289 -5.01 -11.76 30.25
C SER A 289 -4.46 -12.47 29.01
N LYS A 290 -5.24 -13.39 28.42
CA LYS A 290 -4.87 -14.10 27.19
C LYS A 290 -4.74 -13.15 26.00
N VAL A 291 -5.71 -12.25 25.78
CA VAL A 291 -5.67 -11.28 24.67
C VAL A 291 -4.52 -10.29 24.86
N GLN A 292 -4.31 -9.78 26.07
CA GLN A 292 -3.17 -8.93 26.37
C GLN A 292 -1.84 -9.65 26.12
N LYS A 293 -1.72 -10.94 26.49
CA LYS A 293 -0.53 -11.75 26.21
C LYS A 293 -0.31 -11.94 24.70
N LEU A 294 -1.35 -12.25 23.94
CA LEU A 294 -1.28 -12.37 22.48
C LEU A 294 -0.87 -11.05 21.84
N GLN A 295 -1.47 -9.93 22.26
CA GLN A 295 -1.10 -8.61 21.79
C GLN A 295 0.35 -8.25 22.15
N LYS A 296 0.81 -8.58 23.36
CA LYS A 296 2.22 -8.41 23.76
C LYS A 296 3.16 -9.27 22.91
N GLN A 297 2.77 -10.51 22.62
CA GLN A 297 3.53 -11.40 21.73
C GLN A 297 3.56 -10.87 20.29
N ALA A 298 2.46 -10.31 19.78
CA ALA A 298 2.39 -9.69 18.46
C ALA A 298 3.23 -8.41 18.37
N LYS A 299 3.29 -7.63 19.46
CA LYS A 299 4.15 -6.45 19.60
C LYS A 299 5.62 -6.79 19.89
N LYS A 300 5.92 -8.03 20.29
CA LYS A 300 7.28 -8.45 20.65
C LYS A 300 8.18 -8.37 19.41
N ARG A 301 9.31 -7.69 19.54
CA ARG A 301 10.25 -7.47 18.45
C ARG A 301 10.93 -8.79 18.10
N ASP A 302 10.90 -9.19 16.83
CA ASP A 302 11.70 -10.32 16.35
C ASP A 302 13.13 -9.85 16.01
N TYR A 303 14.05 -9.95 16.99
CA TYR A 303 15.43 -9.48 16.83
C TYR A 303 16.19 -10.22 15.72
N TYR A 304 15.87 -11.49 15.46
CA TYR A 304 16.48 -12.25 14.38
C TYR A 304 16.00 -11.73 13.02
N LYS A 305 14.70 -11.42 12.92
CA LYS A 305 14.10 -10.82 11.71
C LYS A 305 14.63 -9.40 11.46
N ILE A 306 14.78 -8.58 12.51
CA ILE A 306 15.33 -7.21 12.43
C ILE A 306 16.74 -7.22 11.82
N LEU A 307 17.61 -8.14 12.26
CA LEU A 307 18.96 -8.26 11.72
C LEU A 307 19.05 -9.12 10.44
N GLY A 308 17.95 -9.75 10.01
CA GLY A 308 17.93 -10.63 8.84
C GLY A 308 18.80 -11.88 8.99
N VAL A 309 18.92 -12.42 10.20
CA VAL A 309 19.76 -13.59 10.52
C VAL A 309 18.93 -14.77 11.01
N LYS A 310 19.41 -16.00 10.78
CA LYS A 310 18.74 -17.21 11.29
C LYS A 310 18.87 -17.31 12.81
N ARG A 311 17.94 -18.01 13.49
CA ARG A 311 18.03 -18.29 14.94
C ARG A 311 19.31 -19.05 15.34
N THR A 312 19.88 -19.81 14.42
CA THR A 312 21.16 -20.53 14.59
C THR A 312 22.40 -19.68 14.33
N ALA A 313 22.25 -18.38 14.02
CA ALA A 313 23.36 -17.53 13.61
C ALA A 313 24.40 -17.35 14.72
N ARG A 314 25.68 -17.37 14.33
CA ARG A 314 26.79 -17.18 15.26
C ARG A 314 26.98 -15.69 15.58
N LYS A 315 27.58 -15.38 16.72
CA LYS A 315 27.85 -13.98 17.17
C LYS A 315 28.55 -13.13 16.10
N LYS A 316 29.49 -13.73 15.34
CA LYS A 316 30.20 -13.05 14.22
C LYS A 316 29.26 -12.65 13.08
N GLU A 317 28.26 -13.46 12.76
CA GLU A 317 27.28 -13.19 11.69
C GLU A 317 26.31 -12.10 12.12
N ILE A 318 25.85 -12.13 13.38
CA ILE A 318 25.00 -11.11 14.00
C ILE A 318 25.70 -9.74 13.96
N LEU A 319 26.97 -9.67 14.36
CA LEU A 319 27.75 -8.43 14.32
C LEU A 319 27.99 -7.92 12.89
N LYS A 320 28.16 -8.82 11.91
CA LYS A 320 28.30 -8.44 10.50
C LYS A 320 27.00 -7.81 9.97
N ALA A 321 25.86 -8.43 10.27
CA ALA A 321 24.55 -7.92 9.89
C ALA A 321 24.26 -6.56 10.55
N TYR A 322 24.54 -6.43 11.85
CA TYR A 322 24.43 -5.18 12.59
C TYR A 322 25.23 -4.05 11.93
N ARG A 323 26.53 -4.26 11.64
CA ARG A 323 27.37 -3.21 11.04
C ARG A 323 26.82 -2.73 9.70
N LYS A 324 26.33 -3.67 8.87
CA LYS A 324 25.74 -3.34 7.57
C LYS A 324 24.49 -2.47 7.74
N LEU A 325 23.60 -2.84 8.65
CA LEU A 325 22.34 -2.14 8.90
C LEU A 325 22.54 -0.81 9.64
N ALA A 326 23.48 -0.73 10.58
CA ALA A 326 23.80 0.49 11.32
C ALA A 326 24.36 1.58 10.41
N VAL A 327 25.16 1.21 9.40
CA VAL A 327 25.66 2.16 8.39
C VAL A 327 24.55 2.61 7.44
N LEU A 328 23.57 1.76 7.17
CA LEU A 328 22.44 2.06 6.29
C LEU A 328 21.43 3.00 6.97
N TRP A 329 21.09 2.72 8.22
CA TRP A 329 20.05 3.42 8.98
C TRP A 329 20.61 4.48 9.93
N HIS A 330 21.86 4.92 9.75
CA HIS A 330 22.43 5.97 10.58
C HIS A 330 21.64 7.28 10.40
N PRO A 331 21.13 7.92 11.46
CA PRO A 331 20.26 9.10 11.36
C PRO A 331 20.85 10.27 10.55
N ASP A 332 22.18 10.39 10.50
CA ASP A 332 22.87 11.44 9.73
C ASP A 332 22.77 11.25 8.21
N LYS A 333 22.32 10.09 7.74
CA LYS A 333 22.13 9.81 6.30
C LYS A 333 20.71 10.08 5.81
N HIS A 334 19.80 10.52 6.70
CA HIS A 334 18.37 10.66 6.43
C HIS A 334 17.87 12.03 6.91
N GLU A 335 17.00 12.67 6.13
CA GLU A 335 16.42 14.00 6.41
C GLU A 335 14.88 13.93 6.46
N GLY A 336 14.23 14.92 7.10
CA GLY A 336 12.77 15.01 7.20
C GLY A 336 12.11 13.81 7.91
N ASP A 337 10.94 13.38 7.42
CA ASP A 337 10.17 12.24 7.96
C ASP A 337 10.96 10.91 7.90
N ASP A 338 11.94 10.80 7.00
CA ASP A 338 12.79 9.61 6.89
C ASP A 338 13.86 9.56 7.98
N LYS A 339 14.20 10.69 8.60
CA LYS A 339 15.09 10.73 9.77
C LYS A 339 14.44 10.05 10.98
N GLU A 340 13.16 10.28 11.20
CA GLU A 340 12.43 9.65 12.32
C GLU A 340 12.32 8.13 12.13
N LYS A 341 12.03 7.68 10.91
CA LYS A 341 12.05 6.26 10.55
C LYS A 341 13.44 5.66 10.73
N ALA A 342 14.48 6.34 10.25
CA ALA A 342 15.85 5.88 10.38
C ALA A 342 16.30 5.79 11.84
N GLN A 343 15.93 6.76 12.67
CA GLN A 343 16.15 6.70 14.11
C GLN A 343 15.47 5.49 14.74
N LYS A 344 14.19 5.25 14.43
CA LYS A 344 13.45 4.09 14.95
C LYS A 344 14.10 2.76 14.53
N MET A 345 14.43 2.62 13.25
CA MET A 345 15.11 1.44 12.72
C MET A 345 16.48 1.25 13.37
N PHE A 346 17.25 2.33 13.54
CA PHE A 346 18.57 2.28 14.18
C PHE A 346 18.48 1.82 15.64
N MET A 347 17.47 2.29 16.38
CA MET A 347 17.19 1.82 17.75
C MET A 347 16.88 0.33 17.77
N ASP A 348 16.03 -0.15 16.85
CA ASP A 348 15.66 -1.57 16.75
C ASP A 348 16.87 -2.46 16.40
N ILE A 349 17.72 -2.01 15.49
CA ILE A 349 18.96 -2.68 15.08
C ILE A 349 19.96 -2.76 16.25
N ALA A 350 20.09 -1.68 17.02
CA ALA A 350 20.95 -1.63 18.20
C ALA A 350 20.45 -2.59 19.30
N ALA A 351 19.15 -2.55 19.61
CA ALA A 351 18.50 -3.45 20.56
C ALA A 351 18.68 -4.93 20.15
N ALA A 352 18.49 -5.25 18.86
CA ALA A 352 18.69 -6.60 18.35
C ALA A 352 20.14 -7.08 18.50
N LYS A 353 21.12 -6.20 18.26
CA LYS A 353 22.53 -6.53 18.48
C LYS A 353 22.81 -6.80 19.95
N GLU A 354 22.27 -6.00 20.86
CA GLU A 354 22.48 -6.18 22.31
C GLU A 354 21.97 -7.54 22.77
N VAL A 355 20.69 -7.83 22.52
CA VAL A 355 20.04 -9.08 22.95
C VAL A 355 20.69 -10.31 22.32
N LEU A 356 21.02 -10.27 21.03
CA LEU A 356 21.52 -11.47 20.33
C LEU A 356 23.03 -11.72 20.50
N THR A 357 23.80 -10.74 20.97
CA THR A 357 25.25 -10.89 21.18
C THR A 357 25.63 -11.22 22.62
N ASP A 358 24.74 -10.93 23.58
CA ASP A 358 24.84 -11.38 24.96
C ASP A 358 24.26 -12.81 25.09
N PRO A 359 25.04 -13.81 25.57
CA PRO A 359 24.57 -15.19 25.66
C PRO A 359 23.36 -15.39 26.58
N GLU A 360 23.27 -14.62 27.67
CA GLU A 360 22.22 -14.75 28.67
C GLU A 360 20.92 -14.12 28.16
N MET A 361 20.99 -12.90 27.63
CA MET A 361 19.85 -12.22 27.02
C MET A 361 19.31 -13.02 25.83
N ARG A 362 20.21 -13.53 24.97
CA ARG A 362 19.80 -14.38 23.84
C ARG A 362 19.09 -15.64 24.31
N LYS A 363 19.59 -16.29 25.36
CA LYS A 363 18.97 -17.50 25.92
C LYS A 363 17.58 -17.20 26.48
N ARG A 364 17.41 -16.10 27.23
CA ARG A 364 16.10 -15.64 27.72
C ARG A 364 15.14 -15.31 26.58
N TYR A 365 15.66 -14.66 25.54
CA TYR A 365 14.92 -14.36 24.33
C TYR A 365 14.43 -15.61 23.59
N ASP A 366 15.32 -16.60 23.44
CA ASP A 366 15.01 -17.88 22.81
C ASP A 366 14.01 -18.71 23.65
N MET A 367 13.94 -18.50 24.96
CA MET A 367 12.92 -19.08 25.85
C MET A 367 11.57 -18.36 25.80
N GLY A 368 11.46 -17.24 25.06
CA GLY A 368 10.21 -16.51 24.89
C GLY A 368 10.04 -15.30 25.81
N GLU A 369 11.02 -14.94 26.63
CA GLU A 369 11.07 -13.67 27.37
C GLU A 369 11.65 -12.55 26.51
N ASP A 370 11.30 -11.28 26.72
CA ASP A 370 11.99 -10.17 26.05
C ASP A 370 12.90 -9.46 27.06
N PRO A 371 14.24 -9.56 26.95
CA PRO A 371 15.16 -8.96 27.93
C PRO A 371 15.07 -7.43 27.99
N LEU A 372 14.56 -6.79 26.94
CA LEU A 372 14.42 -5.33 26.86
C LEU A 372 12.98 -4.86 27.07
N ASP A 373 12.08 -5.71 27.56
CA ASP A 373 10.70 -5.32 27.91
C ASP A 373 10.68 -4.31 29.07
N PRO A 374 10.19 -3.08 28.86
CA PRO A 374 10.10 -2.07 29.91
C PRO A 374 9.26 -2.51 31.11
N GLU A 375 8.24 -3.36 30.90
CA GLU A 375 7.34 -3.81 31.96
C GLU A 375 7.99 -4.87 32.88
N GLN A 376 8.94 -5.65 32.38
CA GLN A 376 9.62 -6.68 33.17
C GLN A 376 10.74 -6.12 34.06
N GLN A 377 11.25 -4.92 33.77
CA GLN A 377 12.25 -4.24 34.61
C GLN A 377 11.67 -3.65 35.90
N GLN A 378 10.34 -3.55 36.05
CA GLN A 378 9.70 -3.07 37.28
C GLN A 378 9.46 -4.16 38.35
N GLY A 379 9.70 -5.44 38.05
CA GLY A 379 9.30 -6.57 38.93
C GLY A 379 10.41 -7.33 39.67
N GLY A 380 11.69 -7.00 39.50
CA GLY A 380 12.81 -7.84 39.97
C GLY A 380 13.84 -7.10 40.81
N GLY A 381 13.59 -6.98 42.11
CA GLY A 381 14.59 -6.54 43.10
C GLY A 381 15.63 -7.63 43.37
N GLY A 382 16.62 -7.75 42.48
CA GLY A 382 17.81 -8.59 42.67
C GLY A 382 19.06 -7.73 42.75
N PRO A 383 19.92 -7.88 43.77
CA PRO A 383 21.13 -7.08 43.90
C PRO A 383 22.12 -7.62 42.89
N HIS A 384 22.17 -7.06 41.67
CA HIS A 384 23.27 -7.04 40.67
C HIS A 384 22.82 -6.33 39.34
N GLY A 385 21.74 -5.55 39.36
CA GLY A 385 21.24 -4.84 38.17
C GLY A 385 22.00 -3.54 37.90
N HIS A 386 22.83 -3.52 36.85
CA HIS A 386 23.36 -2.28 36.28
C HIS A 386 22.21 -1.43 35.70
N PRO A 387 21.96 -0.21 36.21
CA PRO A 387 20.90 0.66 35.72
C PRO A 387 21.44 1.55 34.61
N PHE A 388 21.43 1.10 33.34
CA PHE A 388 22.14 1.85 32.28
C PHE A 388 21.34 2.32 31.07
N PHE A 389 20.04 2.03 30.92
CA PHE A 389 19.35 2.43 29.67
C PHE A 389 18.11 3.34 29.78
N PHE A 390 17.41 3.42 30.92
CA PHE A 390 16.20 4.25 30.99
C PHE A 390 16.35 5.62 31.67
N GLN A 391 17.49 5.92 32.31
CA GLN A 391 17.72 7.23 32.93
C GLN A 391 18.90 8.02 32.31
N GLY A 392 19.54 7.49 31.26
CA GLY A 392 20.74 8.13 30.67
C GLY A 392 20.92 7.96 29.16
N PHE A 393 20.07 7.22 28.47
CA PHE A 393 20.17 7.09 27.01
C PHE A 393 19.39 8.20 26.32
N ASN A 394 19.96 9.40 26.30
CA ASN A 394 19.52 10.50 25.46
C ASN A 394 20.52 10.63 24.30
N PRO A 395 20.36 9.90 23.18
CA PRO A 395 21.36 9.87 22.11
C PRO A 395 21.51 11.21 21.38
N PHE A 396 20.66 12.20 21.72
CA PHE A 396 20.68 13.56 21.18
C PHE A 396 20.58 14.65 22.28
N GLY A 397 20.84 14.31 23.55
CA GLY A 397 20.85 15.26 24.66
C GLY A 397 22.13 16.08 24.71
N SER A 398 22.06 17.34 24.32
CA SER A 398 23.15 18.33 24.41
C SER A 398 23.60 18.52 25.87
N GLY A 399 24.67 17.85 26.30
CA GLY A 399 25.33 18.14 27.56
C GLY A 399 25.97 16.94 28.27
N GLY A 400 26.98 16.32 27.66
CA GLY A 400 27.78 15.28 28.32
C GLY A 400 28.66 14.53 27.32
N GLY A 401 29.93 14.93 27.20
CA GLY A 401 30.84 14.42 26.18
C GLY A 401 31.10 12.91 26.28
N PHE A 402 30.52 12.15 25.35
CA PHE A 402 30.99 10.81 24.97
C PHE A 402 31.70 10.90 23.63
N ASN A 403 33.02 10.72 23.63
CA ASN A 403 33.84 10.67 22.43
C ASN A 403 33.96 9.21 21.97
N PHE A 404 33.20 8.81 20.94
CA PHE A 404 33.33 7.49 20.34
C PHE A 404 34.58 7.42 19.46
N LYS A 405 35.68 6.87 19.99
CA LYS A 405 36.84 6.48 19.18
C LYS A 405 36.60 5.12 18.55
N PHE A 406 36.44 5.10 17.22
CA PHE A 406 36.45 3.87 16.43
C PHE A 406 37.90 3.51 16.07
N ASN A 407 38.40 2.40 16.62
CA ASN A 407 39.61 1.77 16.09
C ASN A 407 39.20 0.77 15.01
N PHE A 408 39.58 1.09 13.77
CA PHE A 408 39.60 0.14 12.66
C PHE A 408 41.01 -0.45 12.61
N ASN A 409 41.12 -1.77 12.80
CA ASN A 409 42.26 -2.55 12.33
C ASN A 409 41.82 -3.37 11.12
#